data_AF-A0A841HJC2-F1
#
_entry.id   AF-A0A841HJC2-F1
#
_cell.length_a   1.000
_cell.length_b   1.000
_cell.length_c   1.000
_cell.angle_alpha   90.00
_cell.angle_beta   90.00
_cell.angle_gamma   90.00
#
_symmetry.space_group_name_H-M   'P 1'
#
loop_
_entity.id
_entity.type
_entity.pdbx_description
1 polymer ?
#
loop_
_entity_poly.entity_id
_entity_poly.type
_entity_poly.pdbx_seq_one_letter_code
_entity_poly.pdbx_strand_id
1 'polypeptide(L)'
;MNTLNTPIMNLRSFPFGDLMRGALLALVGSLALPALAAQETPPSPPSPSVEVETPQPQADDSGVKVEVEVDDFDKDFDEAFNRRSHDHSVIVKFDDANVAEHETVDAVVSIGGSSTVAGTVREAVVSIFGNTRVTGPVGDGAVAIFGDVYVNSRVRGDVAAIFGNVELGPEARIGGELVVVSGSLVRDPAATVDRGVQQVTLPFDFGRFEWLRPWIKHCFLYARPLALEPGLGWAWTLAFGFLTLYVLLALMFSNAVEKCVTTIETRPGQTLVASILTVLASPILTVLLAVTVIGAVLIPFFWVGLFVAGLFGKTVILAALGRRLTRAFGSGSPQGDVAIAVVVGGLIVLGLYMVPVVGFIAYKVIGILGLGTIAYTLLLAAQAKRQESEALAAAAAPAPLAPSAVSVDTSGATPEMSAAGSSADAGAGAAAAAQPAASASAAAAEPAIPETALPRAGFWIRMGALLVDMILVGVVFSMLRGDDAFLPVLAAYGAIMWKLKGTTVGGILFNLKIVRADGRPVDWPTSIVRALSCFLSLVVAGLGFIWIAFDKDRQAWHDKIAGTLVVRTTKGVALL
;
A
#
# COMPACT_ATOMS: atom_id res chain seq x y z
N MET A 1 -34.06 58.81 5.17
CA MET A 1 -32.63 58.72 5.51
C MET A 1 -32.19 57.27 5.34
N ASN A 2 -31.36 57.05 4.31
CA ASN A 2 -30.51 55.89 3.99
C ASN A 2 -31.08 54.46 4.09
N THR A 3 -31.56 53.98 2.93
CA THR A 3 -31.57 52.57 2.53
C THR A 3 -30.16 52.09 2.18
N LEU A 4 -29.83 50.89 2.66
CA LEU A 4 -28.54 50.22 2.52
C LEU A 4 -28.25 49.81 1.08
N ASN A 5 -27.09 50.23 0.58
CA ASN A 5 -26.56 49.98 -0.74
C ASN A 5 -25.78 48.65 -0.73
N THR A 6 -26.27 47.62 -1.44
CA THR A 6 -25.51 46.40 -1.77
C THR A 6 -25.22 46.41 -3.26
N PRO A 7 -23.94 46.35 -3.70
CA PRO A 7 -23.64 46.29 -5.12
C PRO A 7 -23.75 44.86 -5.65
N ILE A 8 -24.64 44.72 -6.63
CA ILE A 8 -24.74 43.61 -7.59
C ILE A 8 -23.42 43.53 -8.38
N MET A 9 -22.73 42.39 -8.38
CA MET A 9 -21.57 42.16 -9.25
C MET A 9 -21.81 40.97 -10.19
N ASN A 10 -22.13 41.36 -11.43
CA ASN A 10 -22.03 40.68 -12.72
C ASN A 10 -21.44 39.26 -12.80
N LEU A 11 -22.27 38.31 -13.26
CA LEU A 11 -21.85 37.14 -14.04
C LEU A 11 -21.51 37.56 -15.48
N ARG A 12 -20.22 37.64 -15.84
CA ARG A 12 -19.75 37.44 -17.24
C ARG A 12 -18.32 36.88 -17.28
N SER A 13 -18.14 35.91 -18.17
CA SER A 13 -16.91 35.37 -18.77
C SER A 13 -15.89 34.62 -17.90
N PHE A 14 -16.07 33.30 -17.77
CA PHE A 14 -14.97 32.33 -17.61
C PHE A 14 -14.52 31.85 -19.01
N PRO A 15 -13.24 31.90 -19.38
CA PRO A 15 -12.78 31.54 -20.72
C PRO A 15 -12.55 30.03 -20.85
N PHE A 16 -13.59 29.30 -21.27
CA PHE A 16 -13.50 27.87 -21.61
C PHE A 16 -12.93 27.64 -23.04
N GLY A 17 -12.73 28.71 -23.82
CA GLY A 17 -12.38 28.65 -25.24
C GLY A 17 -10.87 28.57 -25.59
N ASP A 18 -9.99 29.12 -24.75
CA ASP A 18 -8.56 29.24 -25.11
C ASP A 18 -7.75 27.97 -24.81
N LEU A 19 -8.23 27.14 -23.88
CA LEU A 19 -7.58 25.87 -23.55
C LEU A 19 -7.75 24.82 -24.67
N MET A 20 -8.85 24.87 -25.43
CA MET A 20 -9.07 23.97 -26.57
C MET A 20 -8.35 24.42 -27.85
N ARG A 21 -8.07 25.72 -28.01
CA ARG A 21 -7.29 26.21 -29.16
C ARG A 21 -5.79 25.96 -29.02
N GLY A 22 -5.26 26.00 -27.79
CA GLY A 22 -3.86 25.62 -27.51
C GLY A 22 -3.58 24.13 -27.74
N ALA A 23 -4.53 23.26 -27.34
CA ALA A 23 -4.40 21.81 -27.53
C ALA A 23 -4.48 21.38 -29.00
N LEU A 24 -5.22 22.11 -29.85
CA LEU A 24 -5.38 21.79 -31.27
C LEU A 24 -4.22 22.30 -32.15
N LEU A 25 -3.56 23.41 -31.76
CA LEU A 25 -2.36 23.92 -32.45
C LEU A 25 -1.08 23.14 -32.10
N ALA A 26 -1.01 22.58 -30.89
CA ALA A 26 0.10 21.69 -30.50
C ALA A 26 0.06 20.32 -31.22
N LEU A 27 -1.10 19.90 -31.75
CA LEU A 27 -1.26 18.61 -32.43
C LEU A 27 -0.93 18.67 -33.94
N VAL A 28 -0.85 19.86 -34.55
CA VAL A 28 -0.55 20.04 -35.98
C VAL A 28 0.92 20.45 -36.23
N GLY A 29 1.65 20.91 -35.20
CA GLY A 29 3.04 21.34 -35.31
C GLY A 29 4.10 20.23 -35.34
N SER A 30 3.75 18.98 -34.99
CA SER A 30 4.73 17.88 -34.84
C SER A 30 4.91 17.01 -36.09
N LEU A 31 4.41 17.44 -37.25
CA LEU A 31 4.56 16.74 -38.54
C LEU A 31 5.19 17.67 -39.60
N ALA A 32 6.42 18.11 -39.36
CA ALA A 32 7.28 18.68 -40.40
C ALA A 32 8.75 18.56 -39.98
N LEU A 33 9.45 17.52 -40.45
CA LEU A 33 10.90 17.59 -40.61
C LEU A 33 11.23 18.59 -41.72
N PRO A 34 12.36 19.30 -41.60
CA PRO A 34 13.27 19.32 -42.73
C PRO A 34 14.70 18.97 -42.33
N ALA A 35 15.32 18.24 -43.25
CA ALA A 35 16.75 17.97 -43.29
C ALA A 35 17.56 19.21 -43.72
N LEU A 36 18.88 19.11 -43.50
CA LEU A 36 19.98 19.93 -44.04
C LEU A 36 20.21 21.32 -43.43
N ALA A 37 21.33 21.50 -42.73
CA ALA A 37 22.58 22.02 -43.32
C ALA A 37 23.67 22.16 -42.25
N ALA A 38 24.87 21.70 -42.58
CA ALA A 38 26.08 21.92 -41.80
C ALA A 38 26.45 23.41 -41.81
N GLN A 39 26.87 23.94 -40.65
CA GLN A 39 27.61 25.19 -40.59
C GLN A 39 28.69 25.08 -39.51
N GLU A 40 29.93 25.04 -39.97
CA GLU A 40 31.16 25.11 -39.17
C GLU A 40 31.24 26.48 -38.48
N THR A 41 31.67 26.50 -37.21
CA THR A 41 32.08 27.71 -36.49
C THR A 41 33.56 27.60 -36.06
N PRO A 42 34.36 28.67 -36.21
CA PRO A 42 35.82 28.63 -36.08
C PRO A 42 36.31 28.72 -34.61
N PRO A 43 37.59 28.36 -34.32
CA PRO A 43 38.10 28.18 -32.97
C PRO A 43 38.50 29.50 -32.29
N SER A 44 38.19 29.63 -31.00
CA SER A 44 38.62 30.73 -30.13
C SER A 44 39.98 30.41 -29.45
N PRO A 45 40.84 31.42 -29.21
CA PRO A 45 42.28 31.28 -28.94
C PRO A 45 42.64 30.82 -27.51
N PRO A 46 43.88 30.36 -27.27
CA PRO A 46 44.28 29.68 -26.04
C PRO A 46 44.58 30.65 -24.88
N SER A 47 44.14 30.27 -23.68
CA SER A 47 44.51 30.92 -22.41
C SER A 47 45.97 30.57 -22.02
N PRO A 48 46.71 31.50 -21.39
CA PRO A 48 48.15 31.36 -21.15
C PRO A 48 48.47 30.31 -20.08
N SER A 49 49.54 29.56 -20.34
CA SER A 49 50.15 28.58 -19.44
C SER A 49 50.84 29.31 -18.28
N VAL A 50 50.35 29.11 -17.05
CA VAL A 50 51.11 29.44 -15.85
C VAL A 50 51.80 28.17 -15.37
N GLU A 51 53.12 28.24 -15.43
CA GLU A 51 54.11 27.25 -15.05
C GLU A 51 54.10 27.09 -13.51
N VAL A 52 53.77 25.89 -13.03
CA VAL A 52 53.85 25.55 -11.61
C VAL A 52 55.22 24.93 -11.36
N GLU A 53 56.17 25.77 -10.97
CA GLU A 53 57.46 25.37 -10.44
C GLU A 53 57.25 24.71 -9.06
N THR A 54 57.78 23.50 -8.89
CA THR A 54 57.66 22.71 -7.66
C THR A 54 58.87 23.00 -6.76
N PRO A 55 58.72 23.49 -5.51
CA PRO A 55 59.86 23.56 -4.60
C PRO A 55 60.03 22.23 -3.85
N GLN A 56 61.25 21.69 -3.92
CA GLN A 56 61.75 20.65 -3.04
C GLN A 56 61.92 21.16 -1.58
N PRO A 57 61.95 20.25 -0.59
CA PRO A 57 61.93 20.62 0.82
C PRO A 57 63.31 21.09 1.30
N GLN A 58 63.36 22.26 1.92
CA GLN A 58 64.54 22.74 2.64
C GLN A 58 64.15 23.02 4.09
N ALA A 59 64.76 22.28 5.01
CA ALA A 59 64.66 22.50 6.44
C ALA A 59 65.50 23.73 6.81
N ASP A 60 64.88 24.71 7.48
CA ASP A 60 65.60 25.59 8.38
C ASP A 60 64.71 25.98 9.57
N ASP A 61 65.36 25.97 10.72
CA ASP A 61 64.84 26.08 12.06
C ASP A 61 64.97 27.54 12.51
N SER A 62 63.85 28.24 12.64
CA SER A 62 63.82 29.47 13.44
C SER A 62 62.41 29.72 13.97
N GLY A 63 62.26 29.51 15.28
CA GLY A 63 61.01 29.72 15.99
C GLY A 63 60.52 31.16 15.92
N VAL A 64 59.30 31.32 15.42
CA VAL A 64 58.38 32.39 15.79
C VAL A 64 57.00 31.75 15.94
N LYS A 65 56.52 31.65 17.18
CA LYS A 65 55.12 31.29 17.46
C LYS A 65 54.23 32.43 16.97
N VAL A 66 53.40 32.16 15.97
CA VAL A 66 52.22 32.96 15.65
C VAL A 66 51.03 32.15 16.13
N GLU A 67 50.43 32.57 17.24
CA GLU A 67 49.09 32.13 17.63
C GLU A 67 48.12 32.63 16.56
N VAL A 68 47.53 31.69 15.82
CA VAL A 68 46.31 31.95 15.07
C VAL A 68 45.17 31.79 16.05
N GLU A 69 44.50 32.91 16.32
CA GLU A 69 43.25 32.99 17.06
C GLU A 69 42.22 32.11 16.33
N VAL A 70 41.98 30.91 16.86
CA VAL A 70 40.88 30.03 16.43
C VAL A 70 39.64 30.57 17.10
N ASP A 71 38.69 31.01 16.26
CA ASP A 71 37.39 31.62 16.59
C ASP A 71 36.84 31.23 17.98
N ASP A 72 36.65 32.24 18.84
CA ASP A 72 36.05 32.13 20.18
C ASP A 72 34.61 31.55 20.18
N PHE A 73 34.00 31.34 19.01
CA PHE A 73 32.63 30.85 18.85
C PHE A 73 32.47 29.33 19.09
N ASP A 74 33.51 28.52 18.90
CA ASP A 74 33.44 27.06 19.12
C ASP A 74 33.46 26.71 20.63
N LYS A 75 34.03 27.58 21.48
CA LYS A 75 34.09 27.34 22.94
C LYS A 75 32.75 27.52 23.63
N ASP A 76 31.97 28.54 23.24
CA ASP A 76 30.66 28.80 23.84
C ASP A 76 29.66 27.65 23.60
N PHE A 77 29.78 26.97 22.45
CA PHE A 77 28.98 25.80 22.12
C PHE A 77 29.35 24.59 23.00
N ASP A 78 30.65 24.30 23.15
CA ASP A 78 31.14 23.20 23.99
C ASP A 78 30.90 23.44 25.49
N GLU A 79 30.91 24.70 25.93
CA GLU A 79 30.70 25.05 27.34
C GLU A 79 29.20 24.97 27.74
N ALA A 80 28.28 25.24 26.82
CA ALA A 80 26.85 24.98 26.98
C ALA A 80 26.52 23.46 26.89
N PHE A 81 27.27 22.71 26.10
CA PHE A 81 27.11 21.26 25.87
C PHE A 81 27.38 20.42 27.13
N ASN A 82 28.26 20.86 28.02
CA ASN A 82 28.75 20.06 29.15
C ASN A 82 28.12 20.35 30.53
N ARG A 83 27.20 21.32 30.63
CA ARG A 83 26.57 21.71 31.92
C ARG A 83 25.07 21.40 31.98
N ARG A 84 24.69 20.12 31.96
CA ARG A 84 23.51 19.53 32.67
C ARG A 84 23.29 18.09 32.22
N SER A 85 24.00 17.18 32.89
CA SER A 85 23.59 15.78 33.05
C SER A 85 22.38 15.73 33.99
N HIS A 86 21.42 14.83 33.69
CA HIS A 86 20.18 14.52 34.42
C HIS A 86 18.87 15.10 33.86
N ASP A 87 18.49 14.72 32.64
CA ASP A 87 17.19 14.08 32.34
C ASP A 87 17.20 13.63 30.87
N HIS A 88 16.98 12.33 30.60
CA HIS A 88 16.95 11.80 29.23
C HIS A 88 15.52 11.82 28.69
N SER A 89 15.13 12.91 28.02
CA SER A 89 13.79 13.07 27.45
C SER A 89 13.79 12.74 25.95
N VAL A 90 13.28 11.56 25.60
CA VAL A 90 12.92 11.20 24.22
C VAL A 90 11.43 11.50 24.02
N ILE A 91 11.11 12.43 23.13
CA ILE A 91 9.72 12.84 22.86
C ILE A 91 9.20 12.04 21.67
N VAL A 92 8.37 11.02 21.93
CA VAL A 92 7.61 10.32 20.88
C VAL A 92 6.16 10.78 20.93
N LYS A 93 5.68 11.42 19.86
CA LYS A 93 4.29 11.92 19.75
C LYS A 93 3.60 11.38 18.49
N PHE A 94 2.33 11.01 18.63
CA PHE A 94 1.44 10.67 17.50
C PHE A 94 0.71 11.92 16.94
N ASP A 95 1.29 13.08 17.18
CA ASP A 95 0.78 14.40 16.85
C ASP A 95 1.97 15.38 16.76
N ASP A 96 1.71 16.66 16.60
CA ASP A 96 2.74 17.68 16.49
C ASP A 96 3.66 17.71 17.74
N ALA A 97 4.97 17.72 17.51
CA ALA A 97 5.97 17.92 18.56
C ALA A 97 6.55 19.32 18.44
N ASN A 98 6.59 20.05 19.56
CA ASN A 98 7.20 21.37 19.63
C ASN A 98 8.25 21.35 20.76
N VAL A 99 9.45 21.81 20.46
CA VAL A 99 10.55 22.01 21.41
C VAL A 99 10.87 23.50 21.46
N ALA A 100 10.61 24.14 22.61
CA ALA A 100 10.80 25.57 22.76
C ALA A 100 12.29 25.94 22.87
N GLU A 101 12.66 27.20 22.59
CA GLU A 101 14.06 27.68 22.55
C GLU A 101 14.89 27.38 23.81
N HIS A 102 14.25 27.35 24.99
CA HIS A 102 14.89 27.09 26.28
C HIS A 102 14.91 25.60 26.67
N GLU A 103 14.39 24.73 25.82
CA GLU A 103 14.27 23.30 26.06
C GLU A 103 15.44 22.56 25.40
N THR A 104 15.99 21.57 26.11
CA THR A 104 17.00 20.65 25.57
C THR A 104 16.48 19.24 25.70
N VAL A 105 16.38 18.52 24.58
CA VAL A 105 15.85 17.16 24.51
C VAL A 105 16.84 16.26 23.80
N ASP A 106 16.78 14.95 24.06
CA ASP A 106 17.72 14.02 23.44
C ASP A 106 17.29 13.70 22.01
N ALA A 107 16.04 13.27 21.81
CA ALA A 107 15.51 12.96 20.49
C ALA A 107 14.03 13.31 20.39
N VAL A 108 13.59 13.68 19.18
CA VAL A 108 12.19 13.99 18.86
C VAL A 108 11.73 13.09 17.73
N VAL A 109 10.66 12.33 17.96
CA VAL A 109 10.03 11.49 16.95
C VAL A 109 8.53 11.80 16.88
N SER A 110 8.07 12.35 15.76
CA SER A 110 6.65 12.58 15.49
C SER A 110 6.12 11.60 14.45
N ILE A 111 5.00 10.94 14.73
CA ILE A 111 4.32 10.04 13.79
C ILE A 111 2.92 10.59 13.49
N GLY A 112 2.68 11.04 12.27
CA GLY A 112 1.42 11.65 11.83
C GLY A 112 1.34 13.18 12.02
N GLY A 113 2.17 13.73 12.91
CA GLY A 113 2.33 15.16 13.16
C GLY A 113 3.70 15.71 12.74
N SER A 114 3.83 17.02 12.74
CA SER A 114 5.04 17.77 12.37
C SER A 114 5.91 18.04 13.60
N SER A 115 7.23 18.10 13.42
CA SER A 115 8.18 18.44 14.49
C SER A 115 8.69 19.86 14.28
N THR A 116 8.44 20.76 15.23
CA THR A 116 9.00 22.11 15.26
C THR A 116 10.00 22.22 16.41
N VAL A 117 11.24 22.55 16.10
CA VAL A 117 12.35 22.53 17.06
C VAL A 117 13.02 23.88 17.03
N ALA A 118 12.73 24.70 18.05
CA ALA A 118 13.43 25.96 18.30
C ALA A 118 14.52 25.80 19.38
N GLY A 119 14.39 24.82 20.28
CA GLY A 119 15.39 24.47 21.29
C GLY A 119 16.51 23.57 20.77
N THR A 120 17.32 23.06 21.70
CA THR A 120 18.49 22.20 21.38
C THR A 120 18.09 20.72 21.38
N VAL A 121 18.44 19.97 20.33
CA VAL A 121 18.24 18.51 20.24
C VAL A 121 19.59 17.81 20.14
N ARG A 122 19.89 16.90 21.06
CA ARG A 122 21.21 16.26 21.14
C ARG A 122 21.44 15.21 20.06
N GLU A 123 20.43 14.43 19.73
CA GLU A 123 20.49 13.35 18.75
C GLU A 123 19.73 13.79 17.48
N ALA A 124 18.60 13.18 17.16
CA ALA A 124 17.90 13.38 15.90
C ALA A 124 16.45 13.87 16.07
N VAL A 125 15.98 14.57 15.04
CA VAL A 125 14.57 14.95 14.86
C VAL A 125 14.02 14.15 13.69
N VAL A 126 13.00 13.33 13.93
CA VAL A 126 12.38 12.48 12.91
C VAL A 126 10.89 12.72 12.84
N SER A 127 10.39 13.16 11.69
CA SER A 127 8.95 13.29 11.43
C SER A 127 8.49 12.28 10.37
N ILE A 128 7.51 11.44 10.69
CA ILE A 128 6.90 10.48 9.77
C ILE A 128 5.49 10.97 9.43
N PHE A 129 5.19 11.21 8.15
CA PHE A 129 3.96 11.86 7.65
C PHE A 129 3.76 13.32 8.13
N GLY A 130 4.84 13.98 8.53
CA GLY A 130 4.87 15.34 9.10
C GLY A 130 6.01 16.17 8.55
N ASN A 131 5.93 17.49 8.70
CA ASN A 131 7.03 18.37 8.32
C ASN A 131 8.02 18.51 9.48
N THR A 132 9.30 18.68 9.19
CA THR A 132 10.35 18.92 10.18
C THR A 132 10.85 20.35 10.04
N ARG A 133 10.62 21.20 11.04
CA ARG A 133 11.09 22.58 11.07
C ARG A 133 12.11 22.73 12.19
N VAL A 134 13.34 23.06 11.85
CA VAL A 134 14.46 23.18 12.78
C VAL A 134 15.03 24.59 12.72
N THR A 135 14.89 25.33 13.81
CA THR A 135 15.49 26.66 14.03
C THR A 135 16.45 26.68 15.21
N GLY A 136 16.49 25.61 16.03
CA GLY A 136 17.51 25.40 17.06
C GLY A 136 18.58 24.38 16.65
N PRO A 137 19.71 24.29 17.38
CA PRO A 137 20.81 23.39 17.02
C PRO A 137 20.45 21.90 17.21
N VAL A 138 20.87 21.05 16.27
CA VAL A 138 20.63 19.59 16.25
C VAL A 138 21.93 18.81 16.09
N GLY A 139 22.11 17.74 16.87
CA GLY A 139 23.32 16.93 16.84
C GLY A 139 23.42 15.96 15.66
N ASP A 140 22.64 14.88 15.64
CA ASP A 140 22.83 13.76 14.70
C ASP A 140 22.09 13.93 13.37
N GLY A 141 20.95 14.63 13.34
CA GLY A 141 20.29 14.93 12.07
C GLY A 141 18.82 15.31 12.13
N ALA A 142 18.31 15.82 11.02
CA ALA A 142 16.91 16.21 10.84
C ALA A 142 16.31 15.46 9.63
N VAL A 143 15.30 14.62 9.89
CA VAL A 143 14.75 13.70 8.89
C VAL A 143 13.22 13.82 8.82
N ALA A 144 12.68 14.05 7.61
CA ALA A 144 11.25 13.91 7.33
C ALA A 144 10.99 12.80 6.32
N ILE A 145 9.98 11.97 6.60
CA ILE A 145 9.47 10.92 5.72
C ILE A 145 8.03 11.28 5.35
N PHE A 146 7.73 11.53 4.07
CA PHE A 146 6.47 12.10 3.58
C PHE A 146 6.14 13.49 4.18
N GLY A 147 7.12 14.39 4.16
CA GLY A 147 6.95 15.79 4.54
C GLY A 147 8.20 16.61 4.25
N ASP A 148 8.05 17.93 4.35
CA ASP A 148 9.12 18.89 4.03
C ASP A 148 10.03 19.10 5.25
N VAL A 149 11.31 19.41 4.98
CA VAL A 149 12.30 19.78 5.99
C VAL A 149 12.69 21.25 5.80
N TYR A 150 12.50 22.07 6.82
CA TYR A 150 13.01 23.43 6.89
C TYR A 150 14.12 23.51 7.95
N VAL A 151 15.30 23.98 7.58
CA VAL A 151 16.43 24.17 8.50
C VAL A 151 16.91 25.62 8.43
N ASN A 152 16.99 26.30 9.57
CA ASN A 152 17.62 27.60 9.72
C ASN A 152 18.48 27.64 10.98
N SER A 153 19.34 26.63 11.15
CA SER A 153 20.25 26.49 12.28
C SER A 153 21.41 25.54 11.94
N ARG A 154 22.29 25.30 12.91
CA ARG A 154 23.36 24.31 12.79
C ARG A 154 22.84 22.89 13.05
N VAL A 155 22.99 22.01 12.07
CA VAL A 155 22.76 20.56 12.16
C VAL A 155 24.11 19.87 11.97
N ARG A 156 24.64 19.22 13.01
CA ARG A 156 25.99 18.64 12.97
C ARG A 156 26.05 17.37 12.09
N GLY A 157 24.98 16.59 12.05
CA GLY A 157 24.86 15.40 11.20
C GLY A 157 24.03 15.64 9.93
N ASP A 158 23.24 14.63 9.54
CA ASP A 158 22.64 14.57 8.21
C ASP A 158 21.25 15.21 8.16
N VAL A 159 20.89 15.78 7.02
CA VAL A 159 19.54 16.29 6.75
C VAL A 159 18.94 15.48 5.62
N ALA A 160 17.77 14.88 5.84
CA ALA A 160 17.12 14.06 4.84
C ALA A 160 15.63 14.33 4.71
N ALA A 161 15.16 14.59 3.49
CA ALA A 161 13.73 14.56 3.16
C ALA A 161 13.45 13.41 2.19
N ILE A 162 12.57 12.50 2.60
CA ILE A 162 12.14 11.37 1.80
C ILE A 162 10.70 11.62 1.35
N PHE A 163 10.49 11.85 0.05
CA PHE A 163 9.21 12.29 -0.53
C PHE A 163 8.72 13.65 -0.04
N GLY A 164 9.62 14.62 0.06
CA GLY A 164 9.33 16.00 0.46
C GLY A 164 10.44 16.96 0.05
N ASN A 165 10.20 18.26 0.21
CA ASN A 165 11.15 19.30 -0.16
C ASN A 165 12.07 19.64 1.01
N VAL A 166 13.27 20.13 0.72
CA VAL A 166 14.15 20.75 1.72
C VAL A 166 14.29 22.23 1.44
N GLU A 167 14.10 23.05 2.46
CA GLU A 167 14.34 24.49 2.43
C GLU A 167 15.40 24.86 3.48
N LEU A 168 16.51 25.44 3.03
CA LEU A 168 17.59 25.91 3.90
C LEU A 168 17.55 27.43 3.98
N GLY A 169 17.37 27.95 5.20
CA GLY A 169 17.42 29.38 5.51
C GLY A 169 18.85 29.94 5.60
N PRO A 170 19.01 31.26 5.79
CA PRO A 170 20.31 31.93 5.78
C PRO A 170 21.26 31.49 6.90
N GLU A 171 20.75 30.98 8.03
CA GLU A 171 21.56 30.52 9.16
C GLU A 171 21.81 29.00 9.13
N ALA A 172 21.40 28.32 8.06
CA ALA A 172 21.53 26.87 7.93
C ALA A 172 22.99 26.44 7.72
N ARG A 173 23.49 25.60 8.63
CA ARG A 173 24.82 24.99 8.53
C ARG A 173 24.71 23.49 8.75
N ILE A 174 24.93 22.71 7.70
CA ILE A 174 24.81 21.24 7.72
C ILE A 174 26.21 20.63 7.69
N GLY A 175 26.60 20.00 8.80
CA GLY A 175 27.89 19.32 8.94
C GLY A 175 27.95 17.93 8.26
N GLY A 176 26.80 17.31 8.04
CA GLY A 176 26.66 16.03 7.36
C GLY A 176 26.29 16.14 5.88
N GLU A 177 25.69 15.06 5.37
CA GLU A 177 25.14 15.00 4.02
C GLU A 177 23.71 15.55 3.98
N LEU A 178 23.37 16.19 2.85
CA LEU A 178 22.01 16.61 2.56
C LEU A 178 21.39 15.69 1.51
N VAL A 179 20.38 14.90 1.89
CA VAL A 179 19.73 13.91 1.02
C VAL A 179 18.28 14.31 0.74
N VAL A 180 17.95 14.53 -0.52
CA VAL A 180 16.58 14.84 -0.95
C VAL A 180 16.10 13.76 -1.90
N VAL A 181 15.15 12.93 -1.47
CA VAL A 181 14.59 11.83 -2.26
C VAL A 181 13.22 12.25 -2.80
N SER A 182 13.10 12.37 -4.12
CA SER A 182 11.86 12.71 -4.83
C SER A 182 11.19 14.02 -4.34
N GLY A 183 11.98 15.09 -4.26
CA GLY A 183 11.53 16.44 -3.93
C GLY A 183 12.49 17.52 -4.45
N SER A 184 12.20 18.79 -4.15
CA SER A 184 13.05 19.93 -4.51
C SER A 184 13.89 20.41 -3.33
N LEU A 185 15.06 20.99 -3.64
CA LEU A 185 15.91 21.66 -2.68
C LEU A 185 15.92 23.16 -2.99
N VAL A 186 15.51 23.97 -2.03
CA VAL A 186 15.67 25.43 -2.06
C VAL A 186 16.73 25.79 -1.02
N ARG A 187 17.83 26.39 -1.46
CA ARG A 187 18.95 26.75 -0.59
C ARG A 187 19.20 28.25 -0.66
N ASP A 188 19.20 28.91 0.49
CA ASP A 188 19.65 30.29 0.61
C ASP A 188 21.17 30.41 0.31
N PRO A 189 21.64 31.47 -0.37
CA PRO A 189 23.06 31.66 -0.66
C PRO A 189 24.00 31.63 0.55
N ALA A 190 23.50 32.00 1.74
CA ALA A 190 24.29 31.99 2.98
C ALA A 190 24.38 30.60 3.65
N ALA A 191 23.52 29.65 3.27
CA ALA A 191 23.52 28.32 3.83
C ALA A 191 24.77 27.52 3.43
N THR A 192 25.33 26.72 4.33
CA THR A 192 26.53 25.88 4.10
C THR A 192 26.22 24.40 4.32
N VAL A 193 26.80 23.54 3.46
CA VAL A 193 26.67 22.07 3.51
C VAL A 193 28.05 21.48 3.31
N ASP A 194 28.58 20.81 4.34
CA ASP A 194 30.00 20.48 4.42
C ASP A 194 30.38 19.23 3.60
N ARG A 195 29.52 18.20 3.55
CA ARG A 195 29.83 16.92 2.87
C ARG A 195 29.16 16.71 1.51
N GLY A 196 28.28 17.62 1.10
CA GLY A 196 27.66 17.62 -0.24
C GLY A 196 26.14 17.38 -0.24
N VAL A 197 25.55 17.54 -1.42
CA VAL A 197 24.10 17.45 -1.65
C VAL A 197 23.80 16.29 -2.59
N GLN A 198 22.99 15.34 -2.14
CA GLN A 198 22.50 14.22 -2.93
C GLN A 198 21.00 14.39 -3.20
N GLN A 199 20.64 14.71 -4.45
CA GLN A 199 19.24 14.76 -4.88
C GLN A 199 18.92 13.52 -5.72
N VAL A 200 18.08 12.64 -5.18
CA VAL A 200 17.64 11.40 -5.82
C VAL A 200 16.23 11.63 -6.38
N THR A 201 16.13 11.97 -7.65
CA THR A 201 14.83 12.15 -8.34
C THR A 201 14.33 10.79 -8.83
N LEU A 202 13.19 10.32 -8.31
CA LEU A 202 12.53 9.14 -8.86
C LEU A 202 11.78 9.50 -10.16
N PRO A 203 11.63 8.57 -11.12
CA PRO A 203 10.84 8.78 -12.35
C PRO A 203 9.34 8.99 -12.09
N PHE A 204 8.93 8.82 -10.83
CA PHE A 204 7.62 9.21 -10.32
C PHE A 204 7.82 10.45 -9.44
N ASP A 205 7.30 11.59 -9.87
CA ASP A 205 7.31 12.83 -9.10
C ASP A 205 6.28 12.75 -7.96
N PHE A 206 6.73 12.42 -6.74
CA PHE A 206 5.86 12.34 -5.56
C PHE A 206 5.61 13.69 -4.89
N GLY A 207 6.30 14.77 -5.27
CA GLY A 207 5.90 16.14 -4.91
C GLY A 207 4.48 16.46 -5.42
N ARG A 208 4.02 15.69 -6.41
CA ARG A 208 2.62 15.68 -6.85
C ARG A 208 1.63 15.08 -5.85
N PHE A 209 1.96 14.55 -4.66
CA PHE A 209 0.97 13.96 -3.74
C PHE A 209 0.60 14.83 -2.52
N GLU A 210 1.03 16.09 -2.46
CA GLU A 210 0.56 17.04 -1.43
C GLU A 210 -0.98 17.14 -1.39
N TRP A 211 -1.65 16.99 -2.54
CA TRP A 211 -3.13 16.96 -2.59
C TRP A 211 -3.75 15.72 -1.92
N LEU A 212 -3.00 14.63 -1.78
CA LEU A 212 -3.45 13.36 -1.19
C LEU A 212 -3.17 13.30 0.33
N ARG A 213 -2.17 14.04 0.81
CA ARG A 213 -1.78 14.05 2.23
C ARG A 213 -2.93 14.40 3.18
N PRO A 214 -3.77 15.43 2.93
CA PRO A 214 -4.97 15.67 3.74
C PRO A 214 -5.93 14.48 3.77
N TRP A 215 -6.07 13.75 2.66
CA TRP A 215 -6.94 12.58 2.59
C TRP A 215 -6.39 11.40 3.38
N ILE A 216 -5.08 11.18 3.37
CA ILE A 216 -4.49 10.13 4.21
C ILE A 216 -4.74 10.45 5.69
N LYS A 217 -4.42 11.69 6.11
CA LYS A 217 -4.55 12.12 7.50
C LYS A 217 -5.98 12.09 8.01
N HIS A 218 -6.90 12.68 7.24
CA HIS A 218 -8.26 12.89 7.72
C HIS A 218 -9.25 11.82 7.27
N CYS A 219 -8.99 11.07 6.20
CA CYS A 219 -9.90 10.04 5.68
C CYS A 219 -9.38 8.63 5.97
N PHE A 220 -8.22 8.28 5.41
CA PHE A 220 -7.69 6.91 5.47
C PHE A 220 -7.42 6.45 6.92
N LEU A 221 -6.73 7.25 7.72
CA LEU A 221 -6.40 6.90 9.12
C LEU A 221 -7.64 6.76 10.01
N TYR A 222 -8.67 7.56 9.76
CA TYR A 222 -9.95 7.50 10.49
C TYR A 222 -10.94 6.49 9.90
N ALA A 223 -10.51 5.68 8.92
CA ALA A 223 -11.35 4.72 8.21
C ALA A 223 -12.68 5.34 7.74
N ARG A 224 -12.60 6.52 7.10
CA ARG A 224 -13.74 7.18 6.46
C ARG A 224 -13.36 7.61 5.04
N PRO A 225 -14.21 7.41 4.02
CA PRO A 225 -13.86 7.81 2.66
C PRO A 225 -13.81 9.33 2.44
N LEU A 226 -14.62 10.11 3.18
CA LEU A 226 -14.81 11.55 3.00
C LEU A 226 -14.69 12.31 4.33
N ALA A 227 -14.26 13.58 4.26
CA ALA A 227 -14.25 14.52 5.37
C ALA A 227 -14.41 15.96 4.84
N LEU A 228 -14.89 16.88 5.68
CA LEU A 228 -15.01 18.31 5.36
C LEU A 228 -13.77 19.06 5.87
N GLU A 229 -12.61 18.77 5.27
CA GLU A 229 -11.35 19.45 5.60
C GLU A 229 -10.81 20.22 4.39
N PRO A 230 -10.10 21.34 4.62
CA PRO A 230 -9.38 22.05 3.56
C PRO A 230 -8.43 21.10 2.79
N GLY A 231 -8.39 21.21 1.47
CA GLY A 231 -7.58 20.34 0.60
C GLY A 231 -8.28 19.07 0.11
N LEU A 232 -9.46 18.70 0.64
CA LEU A 232 -10.23 17.53 0.20
C LEU A 232 -11.26 17.83 -0.92
N GLY A 233 -11.20 19.02 -1.53
CA GLY A 233 -12.15 19.40 -2.59
C GLY A 233 -12.22 18.40 -3.75
N TRP A 234 -11.07 17.82 -4.13
CA TRP A 234 -11.00 16.80 -5.18
C TRP A 234 -11.73 15.50 -4.80
N ALA A 235 -11.74 15.12 -3.52
CA ALA A 235 -12.43 13.91 -3.07
C ALA A 235 -13.95 14.11 -3.16
N TRP A 236 -14.42 15.33 -2.85
CA TRP A 236 -15.81 15.73 -3.02
C TRP A 236 -16.22 15.82 -4.48
N THR A 237 -15.38 16.36 -5.37
CA THR A 237 -15.69 16.38 -6.81
C THR A 237 -15.80 14.98 -7.39
N LEU A 238 -14.92 14.05 -6.99
CA LEU A 238 -15.05 12.64 -7.34
C LEU A 238 -16.35 12.02 -6.78
N ALA A 239 -16.67 12.29 -5.51
CA ALA A 239 -17.87 11.75 -4.88
C ALA A 239 -19.15 12.24 -5.57
N PHE A 240 -19.25 13.53 -5.89
CA PHE A 240 -20.35 14.08 -6.68
C PHE A 240 -20.33 13.58 -8.13
N GLY A 241 -19.17 13.42 -8.75
CA GLY A 241 -19.04 12.84 -10.08
C GLY A 241 -19.58 11.41 -10.16
N PHE A 242 -19.24 10.57 -9.18
CA PHE A 242 -19.83 9.22 -9.06
C PHE A 242 -21.33 9.27 -8.79
N LEU A 243 -21.81 10.18 -7.94
CA LEU A 243 -23.24 10.34 -7.70
C LEU A 243 -23.98 10.71 -8.99
N THR A 244 -23.46 11.66 -9.76
CA THR A 244 -23.98 12.02 -11.08
C THR A 244 -23.99 10.81 -12.02
N LEU A 245 -22.89 10.04 -12.07
CA LEU A 245 -22.83 8.81 -12.85
C LEU A 245 -23.93 7.81 -12.43
N TYR A 246 -24.17 7.61 -11.13
CA TYR A 246 -25.22 6.72 -10.64
C TYR A 246 -26.62 7.20 -11.03
N VAL A 247 -26.87 8.51 -10.97
CA VAL A 247 -28.14 9.10 -11.43
C VAL A 247 -28.31 8.87 -12.94
N LEU A 248 -27.26 9.05 -13.75
CA LEU A 248 -27.31 8.77 -15.18
C LEU A 248 -27.58 7.29 -15.47
N LEU A 249 -26.92 6.37 -14.75
CA LEU A 249 -27.19 4.94 -14.86
C LEU A 249 -28.64 4.61 -14.51
N ALA A 250 -29.18 5.25 -13.47
CA ALA A 250 -30.57 5.08 -13.07
C ALA A 250 -31.57 5.61 -14.11
N LEU A 251 -31.25 6.71 -14.80
CA LEU A 251 -32.07 7.25 -15.88
C LEU A 251 -31.99 6.37 -17.14
N MET A 252 -30.80 5.95 -17.56
CA MET A 252 -30.61 5.14 -18.77
C MET A 252 -31.16 3.71 -18.62
N PHE A 253 -31.08 3.13 -17.42
CA PHE A 253 -31.43 1.74 -17.16
C PHE A 253 -32.50 1.61 -16.07
N SER A 254 -33.47 2.53 -16.02
CA SER A 254 -34.50 2.62 -14.97
C SER A 254 -35.20 1.29 -14.70
N ASN A 255 -35.61 0.59 -15.77
CA ASN A 255 -36.31 -0.69 -15.68
C ASN A 255 -35.42 -1.79 -15.07
N ALA A 256 -34.13 -1.79 -15.39
CA ALA A 256 -33.19 -2.77 -14.84
C ALA A 256 -32.90 -2.49 -13.36
N VAL A 257 -32.71 -1.21 -13.00
CA VAL A 257 -32.55 -0.78 -11.61
C VAL A 257 -33.78 -1.15 -10.80
N GLU A 258 -34.98 -0.87 -11.31
CA GLU A 258 -36.23 -1.18 -10.63
C GLU A 258 -36.42 -2.68 -10.37
N LYS A 259 -36.12 -3.54 -11.36
CA LYS A 259 -36.12 -5.01 -11.18
C LYS A 259 -35.13 -5.46 -10.09
N CYS A 260 -33.96 -4.83 -10.02
CA CYS A 260 -32.99 -5.16 -8.99
C CYS A 260 -33.45 -4.68 -7.60
N VAL A 261 -34.04 -3.48 -7.50
CA VAL A 261 -34.60 -2.97 -6.24
C VAL A 261 -35.73 -3.88 -5.74
N THR A 262 -36.66 -4.28 -6.60
CA THR A 262 -37.75 -5.20 -6.20
C THR A 262 -37.22 -6.57 -5.78
N THR A 263 -36.13 -7.04 -6.39
CA THR A 263 -35.45 -8.29 -5.98
C THR A 263 -34.90 -8.18 -4.55
N ILE A 264 -34.27 -7.06 -4.19
CA ILE A 264 -33.78 -6.83 -2.82
C ILE A 264 -34.94 -6.75 -1.82
N GLU A 265 -36.01 -6.03 -2.16
CA GLU A 265 -37.17 -5.83 -1.26
C GLU A 265 -37.94 -7.14 -1.02
N THR A 266 -38.07 -7.99 -2.04
CA THR A 266 -38.81 -9.26 -1.94
C THR A 266 -37.98 -10.40 -1.35
N ARG A 267 -36.66 -10.41 -1.58
CA ARG A 267 -35.77 -11.53 -1.20
C ARG A 267 -34.45 -11.04 -0.56
N PRO A 268 -34.50 -10.34 0.59
CA PRO A 268 -33.31 -9.76 1.23
C PRO A 268 -32.30 -10.82 1.70
N GLY A 269 -32.77 -11.96 2.22
CA GLY A 269 -31.88 -13.03 2.68
C GLY A 269 -31.08 -13.67 1.53
N GLN A 270 -31.73 -13.89 0.38
CA GLN A 270 -31.09 -14.54 -0.77
C GLN A 270 -30.11 -13.61 -1.48
N THR A 271 -30.41 -12.30 -1.56
CA THR A 271 -29.48 -11.30 -2.09
C THR A 271 -28.25 -11.13 -1.20
N LEU A 272 -28.40 -11.20 0.13
CA LEU A 272 -27.26 -11.20 1.06
C LEU A 272 -26.35 -12.42 0.85
N VAL A 273 -26.94 -13.63 0.80
CA VAL A 273 -26.17 -14.86 0.54
C VAL A 273 -25.48 -14.80 -0.82
N ALA A 274 -26.18 -14.33 -1.86
CA ALA A 274 -25.60 -14.16 -3.19
C ALA A 274 -24.43 -13.16 -3.19
N SER A 275 -24.49 -12.10 -2.37
CA SER A 275 -23.39 -11.15 -2.21
C SER A 275 -22.14 -11.79 -1.61
N ILE A 276 -22.31 -12.57 -0.55
CA ILE A 276 -21.20 -13.31 0.09
C ILE A 276 -20.63 -14.33 -0.90
N LEU A 277 -21.50 -15.09 -1.57
CA LEU A 277 -21.09 -16.07 -2.57
C LEU A 277 -20.36 -15.43 -3.74
N THR A 278 -20.80 -14.27 -4.24
CA THR A 278 -20.14 -13.63 -5.38
C THR A 278 -18.76 -13.10 -5.02
N VAL A 279 -18.60 -12.52 -3.82
CA VAL A 279 -17.28 -12.11 -3.31
C VAL A 279 -16.36 -13.31 -3.14
N LEU A 280 -16.86 -14.44 -2.62
CA LEU A 280 -16.06 -15.66 -2.43
C LEU A 280 -15.75 -16.36 -3.75
N ALA A 281 -16.67 -16.34 -4.71
CA ALA A 281 -16.51 -16.93 -6.03
C ALA A 281 -15.59 -16.12 -6.94
N SER A 282 -15.52 -14.80 -6.78
CA SER A 282 -14.66 -13.93 -7.62
C SER A 282 -13.18 -14.34 -7.65
N PRO A 283 -12.48 -14.56 -6.52
CA PRO A 283 -11.10 -15.03 -6.54
C PRO A 283 -10.97 -16.47 -7.06
N ILE A 284 -11.92 -17.36 -6.73
CA ILE A 284 -11.92 -18.74 -7.23
C ILE A 284 -12.02 -18.75 -8.76
N LEU A 285 -12.93 -17.96 -9.31
CA LEU A 285 -13.12 -17.83 -10.76
C LEU A 285 -11.92 -17.17 -11.42
N THR A 286 -11.29 -16.19 -10.77
CA THR A 286 -10.03 -15.57 -11.26
C THR A 286 -8.92 -16.61 -11.35
N VAL A 287 -8.75 -17.46 -10.33
CA VAL A 287 -7.75 -18.54 -10.35
C VAL A 287 -8.09 -19.57 -11.42
N LEU A 288 -9.35 -19.97 -11.54
CA LEU A 288 -9.80 -20.92 -12.57
C LEU A 288 -9.56 -20.37 -13.98
N LEU A 289 -9.85 -19.09 -14.20
CA LEU A 289 -9.53 -18.38 -15.44
C LEU A 289 -8.02 -18.38 -15.71
N ALA A 290 -7.20 -18.08 -14.69
CA ALA A 290 -5.74 -18.03 -14.80
C ALA A 290 -5.10 -19.38 -15.15
N VAL A 291 -5.68 -20.50 -14.69
CA VAL A 291 -5.19 -21.85 -15.01
C VAL A 291 -5.38 -22.17 -16.49
N THR A 292 -6.35 -21.54 -17.15
CA THR A 292 -6.56 -21.72 -18.60
C THR A 292 -5.81 -20.64 -19.38
N VAL A 293 -5.03 -21.03 -20.40
CA VAL A 293 -4.30 -20.07 -21.27
C VAL A 293 -5.25 -19.04 -21.89
N ILE A 294 -6.45 -19.49 -22.30
CA ILE A 294 -7.51 -18.62 -22.83
C ILE A 294 -8.11 -17.74 -21.74
N GLY A 295 -8.37 -18.29 -20.54
CA GLY A 295 -8.97 -17.54 -19.44
C GLY A 295 -8.04 -16.47 -18.86
N ALA A 296 -6.72 -16.63 -18.93
CA ALA A 296 -5.77 -15.61 -18.53
C ALA A 296 -5.99 -14.28 -19.29
N VAL A 297 -6.30 -14.35 -20.59
CA VAL A 297 -6.66 -13.18 -21.41
C VAL A 297 -8.00 -12.58 -20.98
N LEU A 298 -8.92 -13.38 -20.43
CA LEU A 298 -10.24 -12.94 -19.96
C LEU A 298 -10.22 -12.32 -18.56
N ILE A 299 -9.17 -12.49 -17.76
CA ILE A 299 -9.04 -11.91 -16.41
C ILE A 299 -9.28 -10.39 -16.39
N PRO A 300 -8.61 -9.56 -17.22
CA PRO A 300 -8.87 -8.12 -17.21
C PRO A 300 -10.34 -7.79 -17.53
N PHE A 301 -10.95 -8.50 -18.47
CA PHE A 301 -12.36 -8.31 -18.82
C PHE A 301 -13.30 -8.73 -17.69
N PHE A 302 -12.98 -9.81 -16.97
CA PHE A 302 -13.72 -10.26 -15.81
C PHE A 302 -13.73 -9.19 -14.70
N TRP A 303 -12.57 -8.63 -14.36
CA TRP A 303 -12.47 -7.59 -13.34
C TRP A 303 -13.12 -6.28 -13.77
N VAL A 304 -13.01 -5.89 -15.04
CA VAL A 304 -13.76 -4.74 -15.60
C VAL A 304 -15.27 -5.00 -15.51
N GLY A 305 -15.73 -6.21 -15.81
CA GLY A 305 -17.12 -6.62 -15.66
C GLY A 305 -17.62 -6.53 -14.22
N LEU A 306 -16.85 -7.05 -13.26
CA LEU A 306 -17.16 -6.91 -11.82
C LEU A 306 -17.14 -5.45 -11.36
N PHE A 307 -16.24 -4.62 -11.90
CA PHE A 307 -16.19 -3.20 -11.59
C PHE A 307 -17.45 -2.46 -12.09
N VAL A 308 -17.84 -2.68 -13.35
CA VAL A 308 -19.05 -2.10 -13.94
C VAL A 308 -20.30 -2.58 -13.22
N ALA A 309 -20.40 -3.89 -12.93
CA ALA A 309 -21.45 -4.44 -12.09
C ALA A 309 -21.43 -3.77 -10.70
N GLY A 310 -20.26 -3.56 -10.09
CA GLY A 310 -20.12 -2.85 -8.84
C GLY A 310 -20.68 -1.42 -8.88
N LEU A 311 -20.47 -0.66 -9.96
CA LEU A 311 -21.02 0.70 -10.14
C LEU A 311 -22.55 0.68 -10.28
N PHE A 312 -23.07 -0.22 -11.12
CA PHE A 312 -24.51 -0.41 -11.28
C PHE A 312 -25.17 -0.87 -9.98
N GLY A 313 -24.50 -1.77 -9.24
CA GLY A 313 -25.00 -2.35 -8.01
C GLY A 313 -25.11 -1.31 -6.91
N LYS A 314 -24.13 -0.41 -6.80
CA LYS A 314 -24.24 0.76 -5.91
C LYS A 314 -25.45 1.60 -6.25
N THR A 315 -25.70 1.85 -7.54
CA THR A 315 -26.89 2.60 -8.00
C THR A 315 -28.19 1.95 -7.49
N VAL A 316 -28.30 0.62 -7.56
CA VAL A 316 -29.47 -0.12 -7.04
C VAL A 316 -29.61 0.04 -5.52
N ILE A 317 -28.53 -0.07 -4.75
CA ILE A 317 -28.57 0.09 -3.30
C ILE A 317 -28.94 1.53 -2.91
N LEU A 318 -28.41 2.54 -3.60
CA LEU A 318 -28.79 3.94 -3.40
C LEU A 318 -30.28 4.16 -3.72
N ALA A 319 -30.77 3.61 -4.83
CA ALA A 319 -32.18 3.68 -5.19
C ALA A 319 -33.07 3.00 -4.14
N ALA A 320 -32.71 1.81 -3.67
CA ALA A 320 -33.46 1.08 -2.64
C ALA A 320 -33.50 1.85 -1.31
N LEU A 321 -32.39 2.46 -0.91
CA LEU A 321 -32.30 3.25 0.31
C LEU A 321 -33.14 4.53 0.21
N GLY A 322 -33.00 5.30 -0.87
CA GLY A 322 -33.73 6.56 -1.04
C GLY A 322 -35.22 6.35 -1.30
N ARG A 323 -35.62 5.24 -1.94
CA ARG A 323 -37.04 4.89 -2.17
C ARG A 323 -37.83 4.83 -0.88
N ARG A 324 -37.22 4.46 0.25
CA ARG A 324 -37.89 4.45 1.56
C ARG A 324 -38.37 5.84 1.99
N LEU A 325 -37.67 6.90 1.59
CA LEU A 325 -37.97 8.29 1.93
C LEU A 325 -38.75 9.01 0.81
N THR A 326 -38.55 8.63 -0.45
CA THR A 326 -39.20 9.29 -1.60
C THR A 326 -40.58 8.72 -1.94
N ARG A 327 -41.03 7.64 -1.28
CA ARG A 327 -42.38 7.05 -1.43
C ARG A 327 -43.53 8.08 -1.30
N ALA A 328 -43.32 9.16 -0.53
CA ALA A 328 -44.32 10.20 -0.31
C ALA A 328 -44.32 11.33 -1.37
N PHE A 329 -43.26 11.44 -2.17
CA PHE A 329 -43.01 12.59 -3.07
C PHE A 329 -42.81 12.16 -4.52
N GLY A 330 -43.69 11.29 -5.02
CA GLY A 330 -43.63 10.78 -6.41
C GLY A 330 -43.71 11.91 -7.44
N SER A 331 -42.81 11.88 -8.42
CA SER A 331 -42.66 12.84 -9.52
C SER A 331 -43.60 12.57 -10.71
N GLY A 332 -44.39 11.48 -10.64
CA GLY A 332 -45.35 11.08 -11.68
C GLY A 332 -44.73 10.38 -12.90
N SER A 333 -43.39 10.23 -12.96
CA SER A 333 -42.70 9.47 -14.01
C SER A 333 -41.84 8.35 -13.40
N PRO A 334 -41.90 7.10 -13.92
CA PRO A 334 -41.13 5.98 -13.35
C PRO A 334 -39.62 6.23 -13.35
N GLN A 335 -39.09 6.90 -14.38
CA GLN A 335 -37.66 7.24 -14.48
C GLN A 335 -37.24 8.32 -13.47
N GLY A 336 -38.07 9.36 -13.31
CA GLY A 336 -37.82 10.43 -12.35
C GLY A 336 -37.84 9.92 -10.91
N ASP A 337 -38.77 9.03 -10.59
CA ASP A 337 -38.90 8.46 -9.24
C ASP A 337 -37.66 7.63 -8.84
N VAL A 338 -37.11 6.85 -9.77
CA VAL A 338 -35.87 6.08 -9.54
C VAL A 338 -34.67 7.02 -9.41
N ALA A 339 -34.55 8.04 -10.26
CA ALA A 339 -33.46 9.00 -10.20
C ALA A 339 -33.45 9.82 -8.90
N ILE A 340 -34.62 10.32 -8.48
CA ILE A 340 -34.79 11.04 -7.20
C ILE A 340 -34.44 10.12 -6.03
N ALA A 341 -34.85 8.85 -6.08
CA ALA A 341 -34.47 7.87 -5.07
C ALA A 341 -32.94 7.68 -4.99
N VAL A 342 -32.23 7.61 -6.13
CA VAL A 342 -30.75 7.53 -6.15
C VAL A 342 -30.11 8.79 -5.57
N VAL A 343 -30.62 9.99 -5.89
CA VAL A 343 -30.10 11.25 -5.32
C VAL A 343 -30.26 11.25 -3.81
N VAL A 344 -31.47 10.97 -3.30
CA VAL A 344 -31.75 10.95 -1.86
C VAL A 344 -30.92 9.89 -1.14
N GLY A 345 -30.86 8.67 -1.69
CA GLY A 345 -30.01 7.60 -1.15
C GLY A 345 -28.52 7.96 -1.18
N GLY A 346 -28.07 8.59 -2.26
CA GLY A 346 -26.71 9.07 -2.45
C GLY A 346 -26.30 10.12 -1.42
N LEU A 347 -27.15 11.11 -1.15
CA LEU A 347 -26.91 12.13 -0.12
C LEU A 347 -26.79 11.52 1.29
N ILE A 348 -27.64 10.54 1.61
CA ILE A 348 -27.57 9.80 2.89
C ILE A 348 -26.24 9.06 3.00
N VAL A 349 -25.83 8.37 1.94
CA VAL A 349 -24.57 7.61 1.92
C VAL A 349 -23.34 8.53 1.97
N LEU A 350 -23.39 9.70 1.32
CA LEU A 350 -22.33 10.71 1.45
C LEU A 350 -22.17 11.19 2.90
N GLY A 351 -23.28 11.46 3.60
CA GLY A 351 -23.24 11.77 5.03
C GLY A 351 -22.66 10.62 5.85
N LEU A 352 -23.05 9.38 5.54
CA LEU A 352 -22.53 8.18 6.21
C LEU A 352 -21.02 7.98 5.98
N TYR A 353 -20.51 8.32 4.79
CA TYR A 353 -19.09 8.25 4.45
C TYR A 353 -18.22 9.25 5.22
N MET A 354 -18.81 10.22 5.90
CA MET A 354 -18.09 11.16 6.76
C MET A 354 -17.86 10.64 8.18
N VAL A 355 -18.59 9.60 8.58
CA VAL A 355 -18.52 9.04 9.94
C VAL A 355 -17.29 8.14 10.05
N PRO A 356 -16.38 8.36 11.02
CA PRO A 356 -15.22 7.50 11.25
C PRO A 356 -15.62 6.04 11.44
N VAL A 357 -14.86 5.11 10.85
CA VAL A 357 -15.08 3.66 10.82
C VAL A 357 -16.36 3.22 10.09
N VAL A 358 -17.51 3.81 10.42
CA VAL A 358 -18.82 3.51 9.82
C VAL A 358 -18.81 3.83 8.33
N GLY A 359 -18.17 4.93 7.92
CA GLY A 359 -18.08 5.29 6.50
C GLY A 359 -17.36 4.24 5.66
N PHE A 360 -16.27 3.67 6.16
CA PHE A 360 -15.57 2.59 5.44
C PHE A 360 -16.34 1.29 5.43
N ILE A 361 -16.97 0.92 6.55
CA ILE A 361 -17.86 -0.25 6.62
C ILE A 361 -19.00 -0.09 5.61
N ALA A 362 -19.68 1.05 5.61
CA ALA A 362 -20.75 1.36 4.65
C ALA A 362 -20.26 1.26 3.21
N TYR A 363 -19.11 1.85 2.89
CA TYR A 363 -18.52 1.79 1.54
C TYR A 363 -18.30 0.35 1.07
N LYS A 364 -17.76 -0.52 1.93
CA LYS A 364 -17.52 -1.93 1.61
C LYS A 364 -18.82 -2.72 1.51
N VAL A 365 -19.73 -2.57 2.49
CA VAL A 365 -21.01 -3.28 2.52
C VAL A 365 -21.88 -2.92 1.32
N ILE A 366 -22.02 -1.63 1.00
CA ILE A 366 -22.79 -1.16 -0.16
C ILE A 366 -22.21 -1.73 -1.47
N GLY A 367 -20.88 -1.76 -1.60
CA GLY A 367 -20.23 -2.36 -2.77
C GLY A 367 -20.50 -3.86 -2.92
N ILE A 368 -20.42 -4.61 -1.82
CA ILE A 368 -20.63 -6.06 -1.78
C ILE A 368 -22.10 -6.40 -2.09
N LEU A 369 -23.04 -5.72 -1.42
CA LEU A 369 -24.47 -5.93 -1.62
C LEU A 369 -24.92 -5.57 -3.03
N GLY A 370 -24.39 -4.48 -3.58
CA GLY A 370 -24.70 -4.06 -4.95
C GLY A 370 -24.29 -5.13 -5.97
N LEU A 371 -23.08 -5.66 -5.84
CA LEU A 371 -22.55 -6.67 -6.75
C LEU A 371 -23.33 -8.00 -6.66
N GLY A 372 -23.63 -8.46 -5.44
CA GLY A 372 -24.42 -9.67 -5.22
C GLY A 372 -25.86 -9.58 -5.71
N THR A 373 -26.48 -8.40 -5.61
CA THR A 373 -27.82 -8.18 -6.13
C THR A 373 -27.86 -8.41 -7.64
N ILE A 374 -26.90 -7.85 -8.38
CA ILE A 374 -26.83 -8.04 -9.83
C ILE A 374 -26.62 -9.51 -10.17
N ALA A 375 -25.66 -10.18 -9.52
CA ALA A 375 -25.41 -11.59 -9.74
C ALA A 375 -26.66 -12.44 -9.52
N TYR A 376 -27.39 -12.18 -8.42
CA TYR A 376 -28.62 -12.90 -8.10
C TYR A 376 -29.75 -12.61 -9.09
N THR A 377 -29.97 -11.35 -9.47
CA THR A 377 -31.01 -10.98 -10.45
C THR A 377 -30.70 -11.56 -11.83
N LEU A 378 -29.43 -11.62 -12.24
CA LEU A 378 -29.02 -12.29 -13.49
C LEU A 378 -29.24 -13.80 -13.43
N LEU A 379 -28.97 -14.44 -12.28
CA LEU A 379 -29.25 -15.86 -12.09
C LEU A 379 -30.74 -16.16 -12.21
N LEU A 380 -31.60 -15.35 -11.59
CA LEU A 380 -33.06 -15.49 -11.73
C LEU A 380 -33.51 -15.30 -13.18
N ALA A 381 -32.96 -14.31 -13.90
CA ALA A 381 -33.27 -14.09 -15.31
C ALA A 381 -32.83 -15.27 -16.19
N ALA A 382 -31.66 -15.85 -15.92
CA ALA A 382 -31.17 -17.03 -16.63
C ALA A 382 -32.03 -18.28 -16.35
N GLN A 383 -32.45 -18.48 -15.10
CA GLN A 383 -33.35 -19.58 -14.71
C GLN A 383 -34.72 -19.45 -15.37
N ALA A 384 -35.31 -18.25 -15.39
CA ALA A 384 -36.59 -18.00 -16.05
C ALA A 384 -36.52 -18.31 -17.56
N LYS A 385 -35.45 -17.87 -18.23
CA LYS A 385 -35.23 -18.17 -19.66
C LYS A 385 -35.05 -19.67 -19.93
N ARG A 386 -34.39 -20.39 -19.02
CA ARG A 386 -34.23 -21.85 -19.13
C ARG A 386 -35.58 -22.56 -18.96
N GLN A 387 -36.38 -22.17 -17.96
CA GLN A 387 -37.72 -22.73 -17.75
C GLN A 387 -38.65 -22.45 -18.94
N GLU A 388 -38.58 -21.26 -19.51
CA GLU A 388 -39.31 -20.92 -20.73
C GLU A 388 -38.87 -21.83 -21.90
N SER A 389 -37.56 -21.97 -22.13
CA SER A 389 -37.04 -22.88 -23.16
C SER A 389 -37.46 -24.33 -22.95
N GLU A 390 -37.47 -24.81 -21.70
CA GLU A 390 -37.91 -26.17 -21.33
C GLU A 390 -39.43 -26.34 -21.52
N ALA A 391 -40.23 -25.32 -21.19
CA ALA A 391 -41.67 -25.33 -21.40
C ALA A 391 -42.05 -25.31 -22.89
N LEU A 392 -41.34 -24.52 -23.71
CA LEU A 392 -41.51 -24.53 -25.17
C LEU A 392 -41.12 -25.89 -25.76
N ALA A 393 -40.04 -26.50 -25.28
CA ALA A 393 -39.61 -27.82 -25.71
C ALA A 393 -40.62 -28.92 -25.31
N ALA A 394 -41.18 -28.84 -24.09
CA ALA A 394 -42.21 -29.76 -23.62
C ALA A 394 -43.54 -29.61 -24.39
N ALA A 395 -43.93 -28.39 -24.75
CA ALA A 395 -45.11 -28.12 -25.56
C ALA A 395 -44.96 -28.57 -27.02
N ALA A 396 -43.72 -28.61 -27.53
CA ALA A 396 -43.40 -29.11 -28.88
C ALA A 396 -43.20 -30.64 -28.93
N ALA A 397 -43.13 -31.31 -27.78
CA ALA A 397 -43.02 -32.76 -27.73
C ALA A 397 -44.36 -33.40 -28.15
N PRO A 398 -44.36 -34.42 -29.03
CA PRO A 398 -45.59 -35.11 -29.42
C PRO A 398 -46.24 -35.74 -28.18
N ALA A 399 -47.57 -35.59 -28.07
CA ALA A 399 -48.34 -36.13 -26.95
C ALA A 399 -48.01 -37.61 -26.74
N PRO A 400 -47.75 -38.07 -25.50
CA PRO A 400 -47.51 -39.48 -25.26
C PRO A 400 -48.74 -40.26 -25.71
N LEU A 401 -48.54 -41.25 -26.59
CA LEU A 401 -49.55 -42.27 -26.86
C LEU A 401 -49.94 -42.87 -25.50
N ALA A 402 -51.23 -42.77 -25.18
CA ALA A 402 -51.79 -43.28 -23.94
C ALA A 402 -51.29 -44.72 -23.68
N PRO A 403 -50.79 -45.05 -22.48
CA PRO A 403 -50.39 -46.41 -22.19
C PRO A 403 -51.64 -47.30 -22.26
N SER A 404 -51.67 -48.19 -23.24
CA SER A 404 -52.60 -49.30 -23.25
C SER A 404 -52.40 -50.08 -21.96
N ALA A 405 -53.45 -50.15 -21.14
CA ALA A 405 -53.47 -50.91 -19.93
C ALA A 405 -53.23 -52.39 -20.25
N VAL A 406 -52.04 -52.89 -19.95
CA VAL A 406 -51.78 -54.32 -19.83
C VAL A 406 -51.80 -54.63 -18.35
N SER A 407 -52.94 -55.16 -17.91
CA SER A 407 -53.11 -55.80 -16.62
C SER A 407 -52.30 -57.10 -16.59
N VAL A 408 -51.25 -57.14 -15.77
CA VAL A 408 -50.66 -58.41 -15.30
C VAL A 408 -50.96 -58.51 -13.82
N ASP A 409 -51.85 -59.45 -13.52
CA ASP A 409 -52.17 -59.94 -12.19
C ASP A 409 -51.27 -61.14 -11.85
N THR A 410 -51.31 -61.55 -10.58
CA THR A 410 -50.62 -62.64 -9.85
C THR A 410 -49.36 -62.20 -9.09
N SER A 411 -49.43 -61.98 -7.76
CA SER A 411 -49.65 -62.94 -6.66
C SER A 411 -48.47 -63.88 -6.42
N GLY A 412 -47.77 -63.72 -5.29
CA GLY A 412 -47.04 -64.83 -4.67
C GLY A 412 -45.81 -64.48 -3.81
N ALA A 413 -45.99 -64.58 -2.49
CA ALA A 413 -45.00 -64.96 -1.46
C ALA A 413 -43.88 -64.00 -1.01
N THR A 414 -44.00 -63.58 0.25
CA THR A 414 -42.93 -63.23 1.20
C THR A 414 -42.40 -64.52 1.89
N PRO A 415 -41.51 -64.44 2.90
CA PRO A 415 -40.10 -64.04 2.86
C PRO A 415 -39.19 -65.18 3.40
N GLU A 416 -37.90 -65.23 3.04
CA GLU A 416 -36.98 -66.12 3.75
C GLU A 416 -35.65 -65.47 4.15
N MET A 417 -35.30 -65.86 5.36
CA MET A 417 -34.31 -65.35 6.29
C MET A 417 -33.01 -66.12 6.08
N SER A 418 -31.86 -65.45 6.11
CA SER A 418 -30.58 -66.12 6.31
C SER A 418 -29.73 -65.32 7.29
N ALA A 419 -29.41 -65.97 8.41
CA ALA A 419 -28.64 -65.44 9.51
C ALA A 419 -27.32 -66.20 9.63
N ALA A 420 -26.30 -65.43 10.04
CA ALA A 420 -25.25 -65.76 11.00
C ALA A 420 -24.08 -66.72 10.65
N GLY A 421 -22.91 -66.31 11.15
CA GLY A 421 -21.64 -67.05 11.31
C GLY A 421 -20.46 -66.09 11.10
N SER A 422 -19.97 -65.34 12.11
CA SER A 422 -18.93 -65.73 13.11
C SER A 422 -17.68 -66.35 12.46
N SER A 423 -16.43 -65.94 12.70
CA SER A 423 -15.79 -65.56 13.96
C SER A 423 -14.46 -64.82 13.71
N ALA A 424 -13.95 -64.20 14.78
CA ALA A 424 -12.61 -63.65 14.92
C ALA A 424 -11.50 -64.70 14.72
N ASP A 425 -10.30 -64.24 14.36
CA ASP A 425 -9.10 -64.75 15.05
C ASP A 425 -7.99 -63.71 15.14
N ALA A 426 -7.33 -63.72 16.30
CA ALA A 426 -6.15 -62.94 16.64
C ALA A 426 -4.93 -63.85 16.50
N GLY A 427 -3.83 -63.32 15.96
CA GLY A 427 -2.57 -64.05 15.84
C GLY A 427 -1.38 -63.15 16.14
N ALA A 428 -0.88 -63.28 17.37
CA ALA A 428 0.38 -62.71 17.84
C ALA A 428 1.59 -63.54 17.35
N GLY A 429 2.76 -62.90 17.28
CA GLY A 429 4.07 -63.54 17.07
C GLY A 429 5.11 -62.48 16.67
N ALA A 430 5.74 -61.76 17.62
CA ALA A 430 6.91 -62.15 18.40
C ALA A 430 8.26 -61.89 17.70
N ALA A 431 8.94 -60.86 18.22
CA ALA A 431 10.36 -60.77 18.59
C ALA A 431 11.47 -61.26 17.63
N ALA A 432 12.35 -60.32 17.28
CA ALA A 432 13.81 -60.51 17.21
C ALA A 432 14.47 -59.11 17.37
N ALA A 433 15.00 -58.79 18.54
CA ALA A 433 16.38 -59.01 18.96
C ALA A 433 17.19 -57.69 18.87
N ALA A 434 17.36 -57.08 20.04
CA ALA A 434 18.35 -56.05 20.30
C ALA A 434 19.75 -56.66 20.43
N GLN A 435 20.80 -55.90 20.12
CA GLN A 435 21.98 -55.69 20.97
C GLN A 435 22.92 -54.60 20.40
N PRO A 436 23.83 -54.02 21.21
CA PRO A 436 24.22 -52.62 21.17
C PRO A 436 25.74 -52.41 20.98
N ALA A 437 26.19 -51.18 21.23
CA ALA A 437 27.55 -50.62 21.18
C ALA A 437 27.82 -49.85 19.87
N ALA A 438 28.32 -48.63 19.87
CA ALA A 438 29.26 -48.04 20.81
C ALA A 438 28.94 -46.58 21.15
N SER A 439 29.15 -46.28 22.43
CA SER A 439 29.35 -44.95 22.98
C SER A 439 30.55 -44.25 22.33
N ALA A 440 30.33 -43.05 21.81
CA ALA A 440 31.35 -42.00 21.79
C ALA A 440 30.74 -40.79 22.50
N SER A 441 31.14 -40.62 23.75
CA SER A 441 30.75 -39.50 24.61
C SER A 441 31.65 -38.29 24.32
N ALA A 442 31.01 -37.12 24.41
CA ALA A 442 31.55 -35.82 24.79
C ALA A 442 32.33 -35.00 23.73
N ALA A 443 31.57 -34.13 23.06
CA ALA A 443 31.77 -32.69 23.28
C ALA A 443 30.38 -32.07 23.54
N ALA A 444 30.08 -31.81 24.81
CA ALA A 444 28.83 -31.18 25.23
C ALA A 444 28.83 -29.72 24.75
N ALA A 445 28.20 -29.47 23.61
CA ALA A 445 27.64 -28.16 23.31
C ALA A 445 26.31 -28.03 24.09
N GLU A 446 26.09 -26.89 24.72
CA GLU A 446 24.84 -26.56 25.41
C GLU A 446 23.62 -26.93 24.57
N PRO A 447 22.47 -27.36 25.16
CA PRO A 447 21.28 -27.64 24.39
C PRO A 447 20.74 -26.32 23.81
N ALA A 448 21.20 -25.96 22.62
CA ALA A 448 20.61 -24.91 21.83
C ALA A 448 19.15 -25.30 21.60
N ILE A 449 18.21 -24.46 22.07
CA ILE A 449 16.80 -24.63 21.78
C ILE A 449 16.68 -24.80 20.26
N PRO A 450 16.08 -25.90 19.75
CA PRO A 450 15.96 -26.08 18.31
C PRO A 450 15.29 -24.83 17.74
N GLU A 451 15.92 -24.16 16.78
CA GLU A 451 15.46 -22.84 16.30
C GLU A 451 14.04 -22.90 15.73
N THR A 452 13.57 -24.10 15.38
CA THR A 452 12.19 -24.40 15.02
C THR A 452 11.20 -24.25 16.17
N ALA A 453 11.62 -24.20 17.44
CA ALA A 453 10.75 -23.98 18.60
C ALA A 453 10.58 -22.48 18.97
N LEU A 454 11.30 -21.58 18.29
CA LEU A 454 11.19 -20.13 18.53
C LEU A 454 9.83 -19.56 18.07
N PRO A 455 9.34 -18.49 18.74
CA PRO A 455 8.02 -17.92 18.44
C PRO A 455 7.93 -17.43 17.00
N ARG A 456 6.86 -17.83 16.31
CA ARG A 456 6.64 -17.49 14.88
C ARG A 456 6.33 -16.01 14.70
N ALA A 457 6.96 -15.39 13.71
CA ALA A 457 6.74 -13.99 13.41
C ALA A 457 5.39 -13.76 12.71
N GLY A 458 4.55 -12.88 13.27
CA GLY A 458 3.27 -12.47 12.69
C GLY A 458 3.37 -11.57 11.45
N PHE A 459 2.26 -11.45 10.73
CA PHE A 459 2.12 -10.74 9.45
C PHE A 459 2.72 -9.32 9.48
N TRP A 460 2.27 -8.45 10.40
CA TRP A 460 2.65 -7.04 10.42
C TRP A 460 4.16 -6.81 10.60
N ILE A 461 4.81 -7.63 11.42
CA ILE A 461 6.25 -7.50 11.69
C ILE A 461 7.09 -7.98 10.50
N ARG A 462 6.61 -8.99 9.75
CA ARG A 462 7.24 -9.39 8.49
C ARG A 462 7.04 -8.35 7.39
N MET A 463 5.88 -7.70 7.32
CA MET A 463 5.65 -6.59 6.39
C MET A 463 6.48 -5.36 6.72
N GLY A 464 6.64 -5.03 8.01
CA GLY A 464 7.57 -3.98 8.45
C GLY A 464 9.02 -4.27 8.03
N ALA A 465 9.49 -5.51 8.24
CA ALA A 465 10.83 -5.92 7.80
C ALA A 465 11.00 -5.85 6.28
N LEU A 466 10.02 -6.36 5.52
CA LEU A 466 10.04 -6.30 4.06
C LEU A 466 10.03 -4.85 3.53
N LEU A 467 9.27 -3.96 4.18
CA LEU A 467 9.24 -2.54 3.81
C LEU A 467 10.60 -1.88 3.99
N VAL A 468 11.30 -2.16 5.09
CA VAL A 468 12.66 -1.67 5.31
C VAL A 468 13.63 -2.22 4.25
N ASP A 469 13.53 -3.50 3.92
CA ASP A 469 14.34 -4.08 2.84
C ASP A 469 14.02 -3.47 1.46
N MET A 470 12.75 -3.15 1.18
CA MET A 470 12.33 -2.46 -0.05
C MET A 470 12.92 -1.05 -0.14
N ILE A 471 12.93 -0.30 0.96
CA ILE A 471 13.53 1.04 1.02
C ILE A 471 15.04 0.92 0.80
N LEU A 472 15.72 0.02 1.52
CA LEU A 472 17.16 -0.19 1.41
C LEU A 472 17.57 -0.55 -0.03
N VAL A 473 16.93 -1.57 -0.61
CA VAL A 473 17.22 -1.99 -1.98
C VAL A 473 16.83 -0.90 -2.96
N GLY A 474 15.73 -0.17 -2.73
CA GLY A 474 15.29 0.93 -3.59
C GLY A 474 16.32 2.05 -3.67
N VAL A 475 16.86 2.46 -2.52
CA VAL A 475 17.93 3.48 -2.46
C VAL A 475 19.17 2.99 -3.20
N VAL A 476 19.66 1.79 -2.89
CA VAL A 476 20.87 1.23 -3.57
C VAL A 476 20.64 1.04 -5.07
N PHE A 477 19.47 0.58 -5.48
CA PHE A 477 19.14 0.30 -6.87
C PHE A 477 18.92 1.57 -7.70
N SER A 478 18.31 2.61 -7.10
CA SER A 478 18.18 3.95 -7.72
C SER A 478 19.53 4.64 -7.94
N MET A 479 20.52 4.40 -7.07
CA MET A 479 21.90 4.86 -7.28
C MET A 479 22.58 4.19 -8.49
N LEU A 480 22.09 3.02 -8.92
CA LEU A 480 22.70 2.20 -9.98
C LEU A 480 22.01 2.31 -11.37
N ARG A 481 21.04 3.23 -11.55
CA ARG A 481 20.31 3.49 -12.82
C ARG A 481 19.68 2.26 -13.50
N GLY A 482 19.00 1.39 -12.75
CA GLY A 482 18.18 0.33 -13.32
C GLY A 482 16.70 0.65 -13.19
N ASP A 483 15.96 0.88 -14.28
CA ASP A 483 14.58 1.37 -14.17
C ASP A 483 13.54 0.24 -14.12
N ASP A 484 13.87 -0.97 -14.60
CA ASP A 484 12.89 -2.07 -14.77
C ASP A 484 13.17 -3.34 -13.93
N ALA A 485 14.27 -3.40 -13.18
CA ALA A 485 14.71 -4.63 -12.49
C ALA A 485 14.56 -4.61 -10.96
N PHE A 486 13.81 -3.66 -10.38
CA PHE A 486 13.70 -3.50 -8.94
C PHE A 486 13.21 -4.77 -8.21
N LEU A 487 12.09 -5.36 -8.65
CA LEU A 487 11.55 -6.57 -8.02
C LEU A 487 12.47 -7.79 -8.17
N PRO A 488 13.05 -8.09 -9.36
CA PRO A 488 14.11 -9.08 -9.50
C PRO A 488 15.31 -8.86 -8.58
N VAL A 489 15.78 -7.62 -8.45
CA VAL A 489 16.93 -7.27 -7.61
C VAL A 489 16.60 -7.42 -6.13
N LEU A 490 15.42 -6.99 -5.69
CA LEU A 490 14.92 -7.21 -4.33
C LEU A 490 14.84 -8.70 -4.01
N ALA A 491 14.34 -9.52 -4.95
CA ALA A 491 14.28 -10.96 -4.79
C ALA A 491 15.68 -11.60 -4.75
N ALA A 492 16.61 -11.13 -5.58
CA ALA A 492 18.00 -11.60 -5.58
C ALA A 492 18.72 -11.23 -4.27
N TYR A 493 18.57 -9.99 -3.79
CA TYR A 493 19.04 -9.53 -2.48
C TYR A 493 18.50 -10.42 -1.37
N GLY A 494 17.19 -10.67 -1.36
CA GLY A 494 16.54 -11.57 -0.39
C GLY A 494 17.14 -12.98 -0.44
N ALA A 495 17.24 -13.57 -1.64
CA ALA A 495 17.78 -14.92 -1.82
C ALA A 495 19.23 -15.06 -1.34
N ILE A 496 20.07 -14.07 -1.63
CA ILE A 496 21.48 -14.02 -1.20
C ILE A 496 21.56 -13.86 0.32
N MET A 497 20.85 -12.89 0.88
CA MET A 497 20.86 -12.61 2.32
C MET A 497 20.32 -13.79 3.14
N TRP A 498 19.23 -14.43 2.69
CA TRP A 498 18.70 -15.62 3.36
C TRP A 498 19.67 -16.79 3.33
N LYS A 499 20.40 -16.99 2.23
CA LYS A 499 21.45 -18.02 2.18
C LYS A 499 22.62 -17.68 3.09
N LEU A 500 23.09 -16.43 3.08
CA LEU A 500 24.33 -16.04 3.75
C LEU A 500 24.15 -15.88 5.26
N LYS A 501 23.03 -15.28 5.68
CA LYS A 501 22.79 -14.89 7.07
C LYS A 501 21.52 -15.49 7.68
N GLY A 502 20.68 -16.15 6.88
CA GLY A 502 19.37 -16.62 7.35
C GLY A 502 18.41 -15.48 7.72
N THR A 503 18.73 -14.25 7.35
CA THR A 503 17.94 -13.04 7.63
C THR A 503 18.29 -11.94 6.63
N THR A 504 17.48 -10.90 6.56
CA THR A 504 17.73 -9.68 5.77
C THR A 504 18.03 -8.51 6.68
N VAL A 505 18.43 -7.34 6.16
CA VAL A 505 18.67 -6.15 6.98
C VAL A 505 17.40 -5.73 7.74
N GLY A 506 16.25 -5.70 7.05
CA GLY A 506 14.96 -5.51 7.70
C GLY A 506 14.66 -6.63 8.71
N GLY A 507 15.01 -7.88 8.38
CA GLY A 507 14.92 -9.00 9.31
C GLY A 507 15.73 -8.78 10.60
N ILE A 508 16.96 -8.29 10.51
CA ILE A 508 17.81 -7.98 11.67
C ILE A 508 17.15 -6.92 12.56
N LEU A 509 16.67 -5.82 11.97
CA LEU A 509 16.01 -4.73 12.70
C LEU A 509 14.78 -5.22 13.48
N PHE A 510 14.03 -6.16 12.90
CA PHE A 510 12.84 -6.75 13.51
C PHE A 510 13.09 -8.08 14.24
N ASN A 511 14.36 -8.47 14.45
CA ASN A 511 14.78 -9.72 15.12
C ASN A 511 14.15 -10.98 14.51
N LEU A 512 14.17 -11.07 13.19
CA LEU A 512 13.61 -12.16 12.40
C LEU A 512 14.73 -13.05 11.86
N LYS A 513 14.53 -14.35 11.96
CA LYS A 513 15.41 -15.36 11.35
C LYS A 513 14.59 -16.38 10.58
N ILE A 514 15.11 -16.79 9.45
CA ILE A 514 14.53 -17.80 8.58
C ILE A 514 15.23 -19.11 8.87
N VAL A 515 14.43 -20.12 9.18
CA VAL A 515 14.88 -21.46 9.50
C VAL A 515 14.17 -22.45 8.59
N ARG A 516 14.85 -23.52 8.21
CA ARG A 516 14.23 -24.59 7.43
C ARG A 516 13.36 -25.43 8.37
N ALA A 517 12.23 -25.92 7.87
CA ALA A 517 11.27 -26.68 8.68
C ALA A 517 11.85 -28.01 9.21
N ASP A 518 12.88 -28.54 8.58
CA ASP A 518 13.62 -29.74 8.97
C ASP A 518 14.88 -29.46 9.81
N GLY A 519 15.12 -28.20 10.20
CA GLY A 519 16.22 -27.79 11.08
C GLY A 519 17.60 -27.68 10.42
N ARG A 520 17.72 -27.87 9.10
CA ARG A 520 18.99 -27.68 8.38
C ARG A 520 19.21 -26.20 8.01
N PRO A 521 20.46 -25.77 7.72
CA PRO A 521 20.70 -24.42 7.19
C PRO A 521 19.97 -24.19 5.87
N VAL A 522 19.75 -22.91 5.54
CA VAL A 522 19.05 -22.51 4.31
C VAL A 522 19.99 -22.68 3.11
N ASP A 523 19.68 -23.66 2.26
CA ASP A 523 20.44 -23.93 1.04
C ASP A 523 20.05 -22.97 -0.10
N TRP A 524 20.94 -22.80 -1.10
CA TRP A 524 20.69 -21.97 -2.28
C TRP A 524 19.38 -22.32 -3.04
N PRO A 525 19.06 -23.60 -3.31
CA PRO A 525 17.81 -23.93 -3.97
C PRO A 525 16.59 -23.48 -3.15
N THR A 526 16.65 -23.63 -1.83
CA THR A 526 15.59 -23.21 -0.93
C THR A 526 15.40 -21.69 -0.94
N SER A 527 16.48 -20.90 -0.88
CA SER A 527 16.38 -19.44 -0.89
C SER A 527 15.89 -18.90 -2.25
N ILE A 528 16.34 -19.49 -3.37
CA ILE A 528 15.89 -19.14 -4.72
C ILE A 528 14.42 -19.51 -4.93
N VAL A 529 14.02 -20.73 -4.58
CA VAL A 529 12.62 -21.18 -4.69
C VAL A 529 11.71 -20.28 -3.85
N ARG A 530 12.16 -19.90 -2.65
CA ARG A 530 11.43 -18.95 -1.80
C ARG A 530 11.29 -17.59 -2.47
N ALA A 531 12.37 -17.03 -3.02
CA ALA A 531 12.35 -15.74 -3.70
C ALA A 531 11.47 -15.74 -4.95
N LEU A 532 11.53 -16.78 -5.77
CA LEU A 532 10.67 -16.94 -6.95
C LEU A 532 9.19 -17.08 -6.55
N SER A 533 8.92 -17.81 -5.47
CA SER A 533 7.56 -17.98 -4.94
C SER A 533 6.97 -16.70 -4.34
N CYS A 534 7.81 -15.72 -3.96
CA CYS A 534 7.33 -14.39 -3.57
C CYS A 534 6.65 -13.68 -4.74
N PHE A 535 7.15 -13.82 -5.98
CA PHE A 535 6.47 -13.27 -7.16
C PHE A 535 5.10 -13.91 -7.37
N LEU A 536 4.99 -15.23 -7.20
CA LEU A 536 3.69 -15.91 -7.23
C LEU A 536 2.73 -15.34 -6.17
N SER A 537 3.24 -15.04 -4.98
CA SER A 537 2.46 -14.42 -3.90
C SER A 537 2.03 -12.99 -4.26
N LEU A 538 2.85 -12.23 -5.00
CA LEU A 538 2.56 -10.86 -5.46
C LEU A 538 1.54 -10.83 -6.61
N VAL A 539 1.66 -11.73 -7.59
CA VAL A 539 0.78 -11.81 -8.78
C VAL A 539 -0.68 -11.98 -8.37
N VAL A 540 -0.96 -12.71 -7.29
CA VAL A 540 -2.31 -12.86 -6.74
C VAL A 540 -2.63 -11.74 -5.74
N ALA A 541 -2.33 -10.48 -6.11
CA ALA A 541 -2.58 -9.28 -5.31
C ALA A 541 -2.04 -9.33 -3.86
N GLY A 542 -0.89 -10.00 -3.65
CA GLY A 542 -0.30 -10.15 -2.32
C GLY A 542 -1.00 -11.16 -1.40
N LEU A 543 -1.96 -11.94 -1.91
CA LEU A 543 -2.74 -12.90 -1.11
C LEU A 543 -1.85 -13.93 -0.40
N GLY A 544 -0.74 -14.33 -1.03
CA GLY A 544 0.23 -15.25 -0.42
C GLY A 544 0.94 -14.69 0.82
N PHE A 545 1.06 -13.35 0.92
CA PHE A 545 1.58 -12.68 2.13
C PHE A 545 0.48 -12.51 3.18
N ILE A 546 -0.73 -12.15 2.75
CA ILE A 546 -1.90 -12.02 3.64
C ILE A 546 -2.23 -13.35 4.34
N TRP A 547 -1.94 -14.49 3.69
CA TRP A 547 -2.12 -15.83 4.25
C TRP A 547 -1.41 -16.07 5.60
N ILE A 548 -0.33 -15.34 5.89
CA ILE A 548 0.40 -15.40 7.17
C ILE A 548 -0.53 -15.10 8.36
N ALA A 549 -1.56 -14.27 8.17
CA ALA A 549 -2.50 -13.90 9.22
C ALA A 549 -3.49 -15.04 9.58
N PHE A 550 -3.72 -15.96 8.65
CA PHE A 550 -4.71 -17.05 8.78
C PHE A 550 -4.08 -18.40 9.07
N ASP A 551 -2.83 -18.60 8.67
CA ASP A 551 -2.12 -19.85 8.81
C ASP A 551 -1.71 -20.12 10.27
N LYS A 552 -1.98 -21.34 10.77
CA LYS A 552 -1.68 -21.75 12.15
C LYS A 552 -0.18 -21.66 12.46
N ASP A 553 0.66 -21.96 11.49
CA ASP A 553 2.12 -21.89 11.61
C ASP A 553 2.69 -20.53 11.19
N ARG A 554 1.81 -19.56 10.87
CA ARG A 554 2.13 -18.23 10.34
C ARG A 554 3.05 -18.29 9.12
N GLN A 555 2.82 -19.25 8.22
CA GLN A 555 3.57 -19.38 6.99
C GLN A 555 2.88 -18.67 5.82
N ALA A 556 3.67 -17.98 5.00
CA ALA A 556 3.24 -17.49 3.71
C ALA A 556 3.26 -18.62 2.67
N TRP A 557 2.64 -18.41 1.50
CA TRP A 557 2.70 -19.41 0.42
C TRP A 557 4.14 -19.70 -0.03
N HIS A 558 4.97 -18.67 -0.17
CA HIS A 558 6.40 -18.83 -0.49
C HIS A 558 7.19 -19.54 0.62
N ASP A 559 6.78 -19.42 1.89
CA ASP A 559 7.41 -20.15 2.99
C ASP A 559 7.06 -21.64 2.92
N LYS A 560 5.80 -21.96 2.61
CA LYS A 560 5.34 -23.35 2.46
C LYS A 560 6.00 -24.05 1.29
N ILE A 561 6.06 -23.37 0.14
CA ILE A 561 6.69 -23.91 -1.07
C ILE A 561 8.19 -24.15 -0.84
N ALA A 562 8.85 -23.27 -0.10
CA ALA A 562 10.27 -23.42 0.22
C ALA A 562 10.55 -24.31 1.45
N GLY A 563 9.54 -24.75 2.19
CA GLY A 563 9.73 -25.50 3.44
C GLY A 563 10.46 -24.69 4.52
N THR A 564 10.15 -23.40 4.64
CA THR A 564 10.80 -22.47 5.58
C THR A 564 9.83 -21.91 6.61
N LEU A 565 10.39 -21.42 7.72
CA LEU A 565 9.67 -20.80 8.83
C LEU A 565 10.40 -19.51 9.20
N VAL A 566 9.67 -18.44 9.49
CA VAL A 566 10.27 -17.22 10.05
C VAL A 566 9.95 -17.12 11.53
N VAL A 567 11.00 -17.13 12.33
CA VAL A 567 10.97 -17.09 13.78
C VAL A 567 11.52 -15.77 14.30
N ARG A 568 11.13 -15.43 15.52
CA ARG A 568 11.71 -14.30 16.25
C ARG A 568 12.83 -14.76 17.16
N THR A 569 13.97 -14.10 17.09
CA THR A 569 15.07 -14.28 18.02
C THR A 569 14.93 -13.30 19.18
N THR A 570 15.36 -13.68 20.38
CA THR A 570 15.34 -12.80 21.56
C THR A 570 16.40 -11.69 21.45
N LYS A 571 16.07 -10.47 21.91
CA LYS A 571 16.99 -9.32 21.96
C LYS A 571 18.23 -9.70 22.79
N GLY A 572 19.42 -9.57 22.21
CA GLY A 572 20.70 -9.81 22.89
C GLY A 572 21.60 -10.86 22.25
N VAL A 573 21.15 -11.59 21.23
CA VAL A 573 22.03 -12.41 20.38
C VAL A 573 22.45 -11.58 19.19
N ALA A 574 23.74 -11.27 19.08
CA ALA A 574 24.29 -10.64 17.89
C ALA A 574 24.00 -11.53 16.67
N LEU A 575 23.24 -11.01 15.70
CA LEU A 575 23.04 -11.64 14.40
C LEU A 575 24.14 -11.24 13.39
N LEU A 576 25.32 -10.92 13.91
CA LEU A 576 26.52 -10.55 13.15
C LEU A 576 27.65 -11.51 13.44
#